data_AF-A0A7G2M058-F1
#
_entry.id   AF-A0A7G2M058-F1
#
_cell.length_a   1.000
_cell.length_b   1.000
_cell.length_c   1.000
_cell.angle_alpha   90.00
_cell.angle_beta   90.00
_cell.angle_gamma   90.00
#
_symmetry.space_group_name_H-M   'P 1'
#
loop_
_entity.id
_entity.type
_entity.pdbx_description
1 polymer ?
#
loop_
_entity_poly.entity_id
_entity_poly.type
_entity_poly.pdbx_seq_one_letter_code
_entity_poly.pdbx_strand_id
1 'polypeptide(L)'
;MNRWHAWRATRGRGRATGFVSSPEPRTIGSFARGRQLIAGNYLFAGSLLTAPQTAMWELAPPDHVFAAELHGFAWLDDLAAVGDARARTAAQDWLWD
;
A
#
# COMPACT_ATOMS: atom_id res chain seq x y z
N MET A 1 -20.17 -22.80 -28.56
CA MET A 1 -19.00 -23.51 -28.00
C MET A 1 -18.79 -23.23 -26.49
N ASN A 2 -18.86 -21.97 -26.03
CA ASN A 2 -18.49 -21.59 -24.65
C ASN A 2 -19.36 -22.18 -23.51
N ARG A 3 -20.66 -22.38 -23.74
CA ARG A 3 -21.59 -22.85 -22.69
C ARG A 3 -21.34 -24.29 -22.25
N TRP A 4 -20.92 -25.16 -23.17
CA TRP A 4 -20.69 -26.57 -22.90
C TRP A 4 -19.39 -26.81 -22.15
N HIS A 5 -18.33 -26.05 -22.49
CA HIS A 5 -17.08 -26.05 -21.74
C HIS A 5 -17.26 -25.48 -20.32
N ALA A 6 -18.02 -24.39 -20.16
CA ALA A 6 -18.36 -23.85 -18.84
C ALA A 6 -19.14 -24.84 -17.97
N TRP A 7 -20.13 -25.54 -18.53
CA TRP A 7 -20.91 -26.55 -17.82
C TRP A 7 -20.10 -27.81 -17.45
N ARG A 8 -19.08 -28.15 -18.23
CA ARG A 8 -18.16 -29.27 -17.91
C ARG A 8 -17.14 -28.89 -16.83
N ALA A 9 -16.67 -27.64 -16.81
CA ALA A 9 -15.71 -27.17 -15.81
C ALA A 9 -16.23 -27.28 -14.37
N THR A 10 -17.55 -27.15 -14.16
CA THR A 10 -18.18 -27.30 -12.83
C THR A 10 -18.27 -28.74 -12.32
N ARG A 11 -18.00 -29.74 -13.18
CA ARG A 11 -18.08 -31.18 -12.86
C ARG A 11 -16.73 -31.85 -12.59
N GLY A 12 -15.62 -31.11 -12.63
CA GLY A 12 -14.30 -31.63 -12.31
C GLY A 12 -14.23 -32.12 -10.85
N ARG A 13 -13.60 -33.28 -10.61
CA ARG A 13 -13.41 -33.91 -9.29
C ARG A 13 -12.44 -33.17 -8.34
N GLY A 14 -12.20 -31.90 -8.59
CA GLY A 14 -11.41 -31.03 -7.73
C GLY A 14 -12.20 -29.77 -7.42
N ARG A 15 -13.15 -29.87 -6.48
CA ARG A 15 -13.64 -28.65 -5.83
C ARG A 15 -12.44 -28.07 -5.10
N ALA A 16 -11.97 -26.90 -5.51
CA ALA A 16 -11.05 -26.13 -4.68
C ALA A 16 -11.76 -25.89 -3.34
N THR A 17 -11.31 -26.56 -2.28
CA THR A 17 -11.93 -26.47 -0.95
C THR A 17 -11.50 -25.20 -0.20
N GLY A 18 -10.48 -24.51 -0.71
CA GLY A 18 -9.99 -23.25 -0.18
C GLY A 18 -8.63 -22.90 -0.76
N PHE A 19 -8.11 -21.74 -0.37
CA PHE A 19 -6.73 -21.37 -0.64
C PHE A 19 -5.80 -22.28 0.18
N VAL A 20 -4.75 -22.82 -0.46
CA VAL A 20 -3.73 -23.64 0.22
C VAL A 20 -2.80 -22.77 1.08
N SER A 21 -2.77 -21.47 0.79
CA SER A 21 -2.13 -20.46 1.63
C SER A 21 -2.98 -19.20 1.63
N SER A 22 -3.23 -18.66 2.82
CA SER A 22 -3.45 -17.24 2.98
C SER A 22 -2.09 -16.66 3.32
N PRO A 23 -1.34 -16.07 2.37
CA PRO A 23 -0.24 -15.22 2.78
C PRO A 23 -0.87 -14.16 3.69
N GLU A 24 -0.51 -14.19 4.97
CA GLU A 24 -1.05 -13.21 5.90
C GLU A 24 -0.79 -11.80 5.33
N PRO A 25 -1.72 -10.85 5.50
CA PRO A 25 -1.36 -9.46 5.38
C PRO A 25 -0.21 -9.24 6.36
N ARG A 26 1.03 -9.14 5.86
CA ARG A 26 2.21 -9.15 6.74
C ARG A 26 2.27 -7.91 7.63
N THR A 27 1.48 -6.88 7.32
CA THR A 27 1.39 -5.63 8.07
C THR A 27 0.02 -4.99 7.85
N ILE A 28 -0.61 -4.52 8.93
CA ILE A 28 -1.75 -3.58 8.85
C ILE A 28 -1.22 -2.14 8.64
N GLY A 29 0.10 -1.93 8.75
CA GLY A 29 0.74 -0.62 8.84
C GLY A 29 0.71 -0.04 10.25
N SER A 30 1.30 1.14 10.42
CA SER A 30 1.37 1.91 11.65
C SER A 30 0.51 3.16 11.55
N PHE A 31 -0.56 3.22 12.36
CA PHE A 31 -1.45 4.38 12.45
C PHE A 31 -0.69 5.69 12.72
N ALA A 32 0.30 5.66 13.62
CA ALA A 32 1.10 6.82 13.95
C ALA A 32 1.92 7.32 12.75
N ARG A 33 2.56 6.42 11.98
CA ARG A 33 3.32 6.79 10.78
C ARG A 33 2.41 7.35 9.69
N GLY A 34 1.27 6.70 9.42
CA GLY A 34 0.29 7.22 8.46
C GLY A 34 -0.18 8.63 8.81
N ARG A 35 -0.41 8.90 10.11
CA ARG A 35 -0.75 10.23 10.61
C ARG A 35 0.35 11.28 10.42
N GLN A 36 1.62 10.88 10.51
CA GLN A 36 2.75 11.76 10.23
C GLN A 36 2.83 12.08 8.73
N LEU A 37 2.67 11.06 7.88
CA LEU A 37 2.70 11.23 6.42
C LEU A 37 1.64 12.22 5.94
N ILE A 38 0.38 12.08 6.36
CA ILE A 38 -0.70 13.02 5.98
C ILE A 38 -0.56 14.42 6.59
N ALA A 39 0.37 14.59 7.54
CA ALA A 39 0.75 15.89 8.10
C ALA A 39 1.97 16.51 7.40
N GLY A 40 2.56 15.81 6.42
CA GLY A 40 3.79 16.23 5.72
C GLY A 40 5.07 15.92 6.47
N ASN A 41 5.06 14.96 7.39
CA ASN A 41 6.24 14.46 8.10
C ASN A 41 6.63 13.10 7.53
N TYR A 42 7.74 13.07 6.79
CA TYR A 42 8.24 11.91 6.06
C TYR A 42 9.45 11.33 6.80
N LEU A 43 9.18 10.34 7.68
CA LEU A 43 10.21 9.59 8.39
C LEU A 43 10.49 8.28 7.65
N PHE A 44 11.59 8.23 6.92
CA PHE A 44 12.06 7.03 6.23
C PHE A 44 13.52 6.77 6.58
N ALA A 45 13.89 5.52 6.79
CA ALA A 45 15.25 5.08 7.12
C ALA A 45 15.89 5.82 8.32
N GLY A 46 15.07 6.34 9.25
CA GLY A 46 15.52 7.14 10.40
C GLY A 46 15.75 8.63 10.11
N SER A 47 15.64 9.07 8.85
CA SER A 47 15.72 10.46 8.43
C SER A 47 14.32 11.07 8.32
N LEU A 48 14.12 12.24 8.95
CA LEU A 48 12.87 12.98 8.93
C LEU A 48 12.96 14.19 8.01
N LEU A 49 12.08 14.26 7.01
CA LEU A 49 11.80 15.48 6.26
C LEU A 49 10.42 16.00 6.63
N THR A 50 10.33 17.30 6.94
CA THR A 50 9.05 17.98 7.17
C THR A 50 8.77 18.93 6.01
N ALA A 51 7.77 18.59 5.21
CA ALA A 51 7.31 19.37 4.06
C ALA A 51 5.76 19.32 3.99
N PRO A 52 5.07 20.12 4.81
CA PRO A 52 3.61 20.18 4.79
C PRO A 52 3.12 20.69 3.44
N GLN A 53 2.05 20.08 2.91
CA GLN A 53 1.45 20.44 1.60
C GLN A 53 2.37 20.19 0.39
N THR A 54 3.47 19.46 0.56
CA THR A 54 4.34 19.02 -0.52
C THR A 54 4.09 17.54 -0.79
N ALA A 55 4.02 17.12 -2.05
CA ALA A 55 3.92 15.70 -2.37
C ALA A 55 5.23 14.99 -1.98
N MET A 56 5.15 13.73 -1.54
CA MET A 56 6.35 13.00 -1.12
C MET A 56 7.37 12.80 -2.25
N TRP A 57 6.92 12.87 -3.50
CA TRP A 57 7.75 12.76 -4.71
C TRP A 57 8.58 14.00 -5.02
N GLU A 58 8.20 15.16 -4.48
CA GLU A 58 8.97 16.41 -4.62
C GLU A 58 10.10 16.52 -3.59
N LEU A 59 10.17 15.60 -2.63
CA LEU A 59 11.22 15.59 -1.62
C LEU A 59 12.57 15.30 -2.27
N ALA A 60 13.61 16.02 -1.85
CA ALA A 60 14.99 15.65 -2.14
C ALA A 60 15.46 14.63 -1.09
N PRO A 61 15.65 13.34 -1.44
CA PRO A 61 16.07 12.33 -0.47
C PRO A 61 17.47 12.66 0.06
N PRO A 62 17.71 12.57 1.38
CA PRO A 62 19.04 12.83 1.96
C PRO A 62 20.04 11.71 1.60
N ASP A 63 19.57 10.49 1.38
CA ASP A 63 20.39 9.34 1.02
C ASP A 63 19.59 8.29 0.21
N HIS A 64 20.29 7.24 -0.25
CA HIS A 64 19.72 6.17 -1.05
C HIS A 64 18.79 5.23 -0.27
N VAL A 65 18.91 5.16 1.06
CA VAL A 65 18.07 4.28 1.89
C VAL A 65 16.70 4.93 2.11
N PHE A 66 16.68 6.23 2.36
CA PHE A 66 15.46 7.03 2.37
C PHE A 66 14.73 6.91 1.02
N ALA A 67 15.45 7.10 -0.08
CA ALA A 67 14.87 6.97 -1.42
C ALA A 67 14.28 5.58 -1.68
N ALA A 68 14.95 4.52 -1.20
CA ALA A 68 14.46 3.15 -1.33
C ALA A 68 13.18 2.90 -0.53
N GLU A 69 13.07 3.42 0.71
CA GLU A 69 11.84 3.30 1.50
C GLU A 69 10.70 4.16 0.95
N LEU A 70 10.99 5.38 0.48
CA LEU A 70 10.04 6.26 -0.19
C LEU A 70 9.40 5.54 -1.40
N HIS A 71 10.23 4.91 -2.23
CA HIS A 71 9.79 4.17 -3.43
C HIS A 71 9.38 2.71 -3.13
N GLY A 72 9.42 2.28 -1.87
CA GLY A 72 9.12 0.91 -1.45
C GLY A 72 7.64 0.66 -1.17
N PHE A 73 6.82 1.70 -1.16
CA PHE A 73 5.36 1.66 -0.97
C PHE A 73 4.87 1.01 0.34
N ALA A 74 5.75 0.67 1.28
CA ALA A 74 5.37 0.16 2.61
C ALA A 74 4.49 1.15 3.39
N TRP A 75 4.61 2.44 3.07
CA TRP A 75 3.77 3.51 3.62
C TRP A 75 2.30 3.41 3.19
N LEU A 76 1.93 2.64 2.15
CA LEU A 76 0.51 2.41 1.80
C LEU A 76 -0.21 1.64 2.90
N ASP A 77 0.46 0.68 3.52
CA ASP A 77 -0.08 -0.03 4.68
C ASP A 77 -0.30 0.97 5.84
N ASP A 78 0.66 1.87 6.08
CA ASP A 78 0.54 2.91 7.12
C ASP A 78 -0.66 3.83 6.88
N LEU A 79 -0.95 4.21 5.63
CA LEU A 79 -2.15 4.98 5.27
C LEU A 79 -3.43 4.15 5.42
N ALA A 80 -3.40 2.88 5.04
CA ALA A 80 -4.52 1.96 5.24
C ALA A 80 -4.86 1.77 6.73
N ALA A 81 -3.85 1.75 7.60
CA ALA A 81 -4.00 1.72 9.06
C ALA A 81 -4.77 2.94 9.60
N VAL A 82 -4.59 4.11 8.99
CA VAL A 82 -5.31 5.34 9.36
C VAL A 82 -6.76 5.29 8.88
N GLY A 83 -6.98 4.88 7.62
CA GLY A 83 -8.31 4.53 7.09
C GLY A 83 -9.30 5.70 6.91
N ASP A 84 -8.89 6.94 7.18
CA ASP A 84 -9.75 8.13 7.01
C ASP A 84 -9.73 8.68 5.57
N ALA A 85 -10.58 9.68 5.32
CA ALA A 85 -10.68 10.31 4.00
C ALA A 85 -9.38 10.98 3.57
N ARG A 86 -8.63 11.59 4.48
CA ARG A 86 -7.37 12.29 4.17
C ARG A 86 -6.28 11.30 3.77
N ALA A 87 -6.15 10.20 4.50
CA ALA A 87 -5.21 9.13 4.18
C ALA A 87 -5.53 8.50 2.82
N ARG A 88 -6.82 8.28 2.52
CA ARG A 88 -7.25 7.79 1.20
C ARG A 88 -6.91 8.78 0.08
N THR A 89 -7.23 10.06 0.26
CA THR A 89 -6.92 11.09 -0.75
C THR A 89 -5.42 11.20 -0.97
N ALA A 90 -4.60 11.25 0.09
CA ALA A 90 -3.15 11.29 -0.05
C ALA A 90 -2.60 10.07 -0.82
N ALA A 91 -3.06 8.86 -0.50
CA ALA A 91 -2.67 7.65 -1.23
C ALA A 91 -3.05 7.73 -2.72
N GLN A 92 -4.24 8.26 -3.03
CA GLN A 92 -4.71 8.42 -4.39
C GLN A 92 -3.94 9.48 -5.15
N ASP A 93 -3.72 10.65 -4.56
CA ASP A 93 -2.95 11.71 -5.19
C ASP A 93 -1.53 11.22 -5.50
N TRP A 94 -0.87 10.54 -4.56
CA TRP A 94 0.50 10.04 -4.75
C TRP A 94 0.63 8.87 -5.73
N LEU A 95 -0.39 8.03 -5.90
CA LEU A 95 -0.31 6.88 -6.83
C LEU A 95 -0.77 7.21 -8.26
N TRP A 96 -1.48 8.31 -8.46
CA TRP A 96 -2.05 8.68 -9.77
C TRP A 96 -1.34 9.86 -10.45
N ASP A 97 -0.42 10.53 -9.77
CA ASP A 97 0.52 11.52 -10.35
C ASP A 97 1.45 10.86 -11.40
#